data_AF-A0AAF0QKJ1-F1
#
_entry.id   AF-A0AAF0QKJ1-F1
#
_cell.length_a   1.000
_cell.length_b   1.000
_cell.length_c   1.000
_cell.angle_alpha   90.00
_cell.angle_beta   90.00
_cell.angle_gamma   90.00
#
_symmetry.space_group_name_H-M   'P 1'
#
loop_
_entity.id
_entity.type
_entity.pdbx_description
1 polymer ?
#
loop_
_entity_poly.entity_id
_entity_poly.type
_entity_poly.pdbx_seq_one_letter_code
_entity_poly.pdbx_strand_id
1 'polypeptide(L)'
;MAELLWKIGTTLGQGSFGVISLASTSNALFRGVTLPSLIALKSCNLSDSQSLKEEVEIIRMFKHSPYIIHYFGANVSFEDNVNLYNLLLEYASGGSLADRL
;
A
#
# COMPACT_ATOMS: atom_id res chain seq x y z
N MET A 1 -21.49 -3.23 -9.00
CA MET A 1 -20.17 -3.87 -9.21
C MET A 1 -19.14 -2.81 -8.87
N ALA A 2 -18.50 -2.88 -7.71
CA ALA A 2 -17.52 -1.88 -7.34
C ALA A 2 -16.33 -2.02 -8.30
N GLU A 3 -16.01 -0.99 -9.08
CA GLU A 3 -14.80 -0.98 -9.88
C GLU A 3 -13.62 -1.20 -8.92
N LEU A 4 -12.85 -2.26 -9.17
CA LEU A 4 -11.59 -2.49 -8.49
C LEU A 4 -10.65 -1.33 -8.84
N LEU A 5 -10.46 -0.41 -7.89
CA LEU A 5 -9.63 0.79 -8.05
C LEU A 5 -8.16 0.45 -8.37
N TRP A 6 -7.73 -0.79 -8.10
CA TRP A 6 -6.42 -1.32 -8.42
C TRP A 6 -6.48 -2.81 -8.72
N LYS A 7 -5.50 -3.29 -9.49
CA LYS A 7 -5.23 -4.71 -9.75
C LYS A 7 -3.91 -5.08 -9.11
N ILE A 8 -3.94 -6.03 -8.18
CA ILE A 8 -2.75 -6.57 -7.52
C ILE A 8 -1.92 -7.34 -8.56
N GLY A 9 -0.62 -7.06 -8.59
CA GLY A 9 0.39 -7.68 -9.43
C GLY A 9 1.36 -8.51 -8.60
N THR A 10 2.66 -8.38 -8.86
CA THR A 10 3.70 -9.21 -8.23
C THR A 10 3.96 -8.79 -6.78
N THR A 11 4.29 -9.77 -5.94
CA THR A 11 4.82 -9.51 -4.60
C THR A 11 6.21 -8.89 -4.69
N LEU A 12 6.39 -7.74 -4.03
CA LEU A 12 7.65 -7.01 -3.91
C LEU A 12 8.45 -7.45 -2.67
N GLY A 13 7.76 -7.88 -1.62
CA GLY A 13 8.40 -8.36 -0.40
C GLY A 13 7.39 -8.92 0.59
N GLN A 14 7.86 -9.76 1.51
CA GLN A 14 7.05 -10.34 2.56
C GLN A 14 7.82 -10.37 3.87
N GLY A 15 7.16 -9.98 4.95
CA GLY A 15 7.71 -10.00 6.29
C GLY A 15 6.65 -10.36 7.33
N SER A 16 7.03 -10.26 8.60
CA SER A 16 6.15 -10.61 9.74
C SER A 16 4.90 -9.74 9.84
N PHE A 17 4.95 -8.51 9.33
CA PHE A 17 3.87 -7.53 9.43
C PHE A 17 3.01 -7.42 8.16
N GLY A 18 3.23 -8.28 7.18
CA GLY A 18 2.42 -8.32 5.98
C GLY A 18 3.21 -8.56 4.70
N VAL A 19 2.48 -8.43 3.60
CA VAL A 19 2.98 -8.62 2.23
C VAL A 19 2.94 -7.27 1.52
N ILE A 20 4.00 -6.95 0.79
CA ILE A 20 4.07 -5.80 -0.10
C ILE A 20 3.87 -6.31 -1.53
N SER A 21 2.88 -5.79 -2.23
CA SER A 21 2.58 -6.13 -3.61
C SER A 21 2.56 -4.89 -4.49
N LEU A 22 3.08 -5.00 -5.71
CA LEU A 22 2.90 -4.00 -6.74
C LEU A 22 1.44 -4.04 -7.20
N ALA A 23 0.81 -2.90 -7.42
CA ALA A 23 -0.54 -2.85 -7.98
C ALA A 23 -0.67 -1.76 -9.04
N SER A 24 -1.38 -2.08 -10.12
CA SER A 24 -1.70 -1.12 -11.17
C SER A 24 -3.04 -0.45 -10.91
N THR A 25 -3.11 0.86 -11.09
CA THR A 25 -4.35 1.65 -10.95
C THR A 25 -4.74 2.25 -12.30
N SER A 26 -6.03 2.38 -12.57
CA SER A 26 -6.55 2.92 -13.84
C SER A 26 -7.03 4.36 -13.66
N ASN A 27 -6.11 5.30 -13.39
CA ASN A 27 -6.42 6.69 -13.04
C ASN A 27 -7.55 6.80 -12.00
N ALA A 28 -7.51 5.88 -11.03
CA ALA A 28 -8.56 5.73 -10.05
C ALA A 28 -8.50 6.88 -9.04
N LEU A 29 -9.65 7.49 -8.75
CA LEU A 29 -9.80 8.38 -7.62
C LEU A 29 -10.03 7.55 -6.37
N PHE A 30 -9.08 7.56 -5.45
CA PHE A 30 -9.24 6.98 -4.13
C PHE A 30 -9.50 8.11 -3.12
N ARG A 31 -10.74 8.22 -2.63
CA ARG A 31 -11.16 9.24 -1.65
C ARG A 31 -10.77 10.67 -2.03
N GLY A 32 -10.87 11.01 -3.32
CA GLY A 32 -10.53 12.33 -3.84
C GLY A 32 -9.05 12.55 -4.15
N VAL A 33 -8.20 11.53 -3.97
CA VAL A 33 -6.80 11.53 -4.38
C VAL A 33 -6.65 10.74 -5.68
N THR A 34 -6.03 11.34 -6.69
CA THR A 34 -5.67 10.64 -7.92
C THR A 34 -4.51 9.69 -7.64
N LEU A 35 -4.72 8.40 -7.84
CA LEU A 35 -3.64 7.41 -7.71
C LEU A 35 -2.73 7.43 -8.94
N PRO A 36 -1.41 7.24 -8.76
CA PRO A 36 -0.50 7.00 -9.89
C PRO A 36 -0.78 5.64 -10.53
N SER A 37 -0.30 5.42 -11.75
CA SER A 37 -0.52 4.17 -12.51
C SER A 37 -0.01 2.92 -11.80
N LEU A 38 1.00 3.06 -10.93
CA LEU A 38 1.54 2.02 -10.09
C LEU A 38 1.63 2.50 -8.64
N ILE A 39 1.20 1.64 -7.71
CA ILE A 39 1.34 1.84 -6.27
C ILE A 39 1.92 0.58 -5.63
N ALA A 40 2.47 0.72 -4.43
CA ALA A 40 2.76 -0.41 -3.55
C ALA A 40 1.61 -0.57 -2.54
N LEU A 41 1.10 -1.79 -2.43
CA LEU A 41 0.13 -2.18 -1.40
C LEU A 41 0.87 -2.94 -0.31
N LYS A 42 0.80 -2.48 0.93
CA LYS A 42 1.21 -3.27 2.09
C LYS A 42 -0.04 -3.79 2.79
N SER A 43 -0.19 -5.10 2.82
CA SER A 43 -1.43 -5.76 3.25
C SER A 43 -1.16 -6.77 4.37
N CYS A 44 -2.10 -6.85 5.31
CA CYS A 44 -2.13 -7.87 6.37
C CYS A 44 -3.58 -8.24 6.70
N ASN A 45 -3.77 -9.34 7.44
CA ASN A 45 -5.08 -9.66 7.99
C ASN A 45 -5.55 -8.50 8.86
N LEU A 46 -6.84 -8.17 8.77
CA LEU A 46 -7.42 -7.08 9.55
C LEU A 46 -7.25 -7.29 11.06
N SER A 47 -7.28 -8.55 11.53
CA SER A 47 -7.01 -8.91 12.93
C SER A 47 -5.60 -8.52 13.41
N ASP A 48 -4.64 -8.47 12.49
CA ASP A 48 -3.21 -8.27 12.78
C ASP A 48 -2.74 -6.85 12.40
N SER A 49 -3.69 -5.99 12.04
CA SER A 49 -3.44 -4.66 11.44
C SER A 49 -2.94 -3.57 12.39
N GLN A 50 -2.70 -3.89 13.66
CA GLN A 50 -2.32 -2.89 14.66
C GLN A 50 -1.03 -2.15 14.28
N SER A 51 -0.01 -2.89 13.84
CA SER A 51 1.27 -2.33 13.39
C SER A 51 1.09 -1.39 12.18
N LEU A 52 0.31 -1.80 11.17
CA LEU A 52 0.05 -0.96 9.99
C LEU A 52 -0.72 0.32 10.33
N LYS A 53 -1.64 0.27 11.30
CA LYS A 53 -2.36 1.47 11.77
C LYS A 53 -1.40 2.44 12.46
N GLU A 54 -0.46 1.94 13.26
CA GLU A 54 0.58 2.77 13.88
C GLU A 54 1.51 3.38 12.82
N GLU A 55 1.89 2.62 11.80
CA GLU A 55 2.65 3.14 10.65
C GLU A 55 1.92 4.29 9.95
N VAL A 56 0.59 4.19 9.77
CA VAL A 56 -0.22 5.25 9.17
C VAL A 56 -0.16 6.53 10.01
N GLU A 57 -0.26 6.44 11.33
CA GLU A 57 -0.18 7.61 12.20
C GLU A 57 1.18 8.30 12.07
N ILE A 58 2.27 7.53 12.03
CA ILE A 58 3.63 8.06 11.86
C ILE A 58 3.79 8.70 10.48
N ILE A 59 3.44 8.01 9.40
CA ILE A 59 3.64 8.50 8.03
C ILE A 59 2.83 9.79 7.79
N ARG A 60 1.64 9.92 8.37
CA ARG A 60 0.81 11.13 8.26
C ARG A 60 1.48 12.37 8.84
N MET A 61 2.34 12.22 9.86
CA MET A 61 3.12 13.33 10.41
C MET A 61 4.10 13.92 9.38
N PHE A 62 4.48 13.14 8.36
CA PHE A 62 5.47 13.51 7.34
C PHE A 62 4.87 13.73 5.95
N LYS A 63 3.55 13.88 5.81
CA LYS A 63 2.82 13.93 4.53
C LYS A 63 3.29 14.98 3.50
N HIS A 64 4.10 15.95 3.89
CA HIS A 64 4.63 17.02 3.04
C HIS A 64 6.12 16.88 2.72
N SER A 65 6.79 15.85 3.25
CA SER A 65 8.21 15.62 2.97
C SER A 65 8.39 14.96 1.60
N PRO A 66 9.26 15.49 0.72
CA PRO A 66 9.58 14.86 -0.56
C PRO A 66 10.57 13.68 -0.42
N TYR A 67 11.07 13.41 0.79
CA TYR A 67 12.07 12.37 1.06
C TYR A 67 11.51 11.15 1.79
N ILE A 68 10.20 11.14 2.07
CA ILE A 68 9.49 10.05 2.73
C ILE A 68 8.46 9.50 1.76
N ILE A 69 8.31 8.16 1.73
CA ILE A 69 7.36 7.46 0.87
C ILE A 69 5.96 8.08 0.99
N HIS A 70 5.34 8.42 -0.15
CA HIS A 70 4.02 9.02 -0.10
C HIS A 70 2.94 8.01 0.31
N TYR A 71 2.02 8.43 1.17
CA TYR A 71 0.84 7.67 1.58
C TYR A 71 -0.40 8.20 0.88
N PHE A 72 -1.05 7.35 0.07
CA PHE A 72 -2.27 7.71 -0.63
C PHE A 72 -3.54 7.41 0.18
N GLY A 73 -3.47 6.47 1.11
CA GLY A 73 -4.65 6.01 1.81
C GLY A 73 -4.53 4.62 2.41
N ALA A 74 -5.58 4.20 3.09
CA ALA A 74 -5.77 2.83 3.52
C ALA A 74 -7.23 2.42 3.36
N ASN A 75 -7.46 1.13 3.11
CA ASN A 75 -8.80 0.56 3.07
C ASN A 75 -8.82 -0.86 3.63
N VAL A 76 -10.02 -1.35 3.87
CA VAL A 76 -10.27 -2.77 4.10
C VAL A 76 -10.83 -3.37 2.82
N SER A 77 -10.30 -4.52 2.39
CA SER A 77 -10.88 -5.35 1.34
C SER A 77 -11.26 -6.72 1.90
N PHE A 78 -12.14 -7.41 1.17
CA PHE A 78 -12.51 -8.79 1.48
C PHE A 78 -12.09 -9.66 0.30
N GLU A 79 -11.07 -10.49 0.51
CA GLU A 79 -10.41 -11.30 -0.50
C GLU A 79 -10.20 -12.70 0.07
N ASP A 80 -10.52 -13.73 -0.71
CA ASP A 80 -10.37 -15.15 -0.32
C ASP A 80 -10.96 -15.51 1.07
N ASN A 81 -12.13 -14.95 1.39
CA ASN A 81 -12.81 -15.08 2.69
C ASN A 81 -12.09 -14.46 3.89
N VAL A 82 -11.11 -13.58 3.65
CA VAL A 82 -10.34 -12.89 4.68
C VAL A 82 -10.52 -11.37 4.52
N ASN A 83 -10.67 -10.68 5.65
CA ASN A 83 -10.60 -9.21 5.67
C ASN A 83 -9.14 -8.79 5.70
N LEU A 84 -8.73 -8.01 4.70
CA LEU A 84 -7.37 -7.48 4.60
C LEU A 84 -7.39 -5.98 4.88
N TYR A 85 -6.45 -5.52 5.71
CA TYR A 85 -6.12 -4.10 5.84
C TYR A 85 -5.01 -3.78 4.84
N ASN A 86 -5.28 -2.87 3.91
CA ASN A 86 -4.35 -2.49 2.85
C ASN A 86 -3.92 -1.03 3.04
N LEU A 87 -2.61 -0.82 3.01
CA LEU A 87 -1.96 0.46 3.00
C LEU A 87 -1.49 0.78 1.57
N LEU A 88 -1.93 1.92 1.02
CA LEU A 88 -1.59 2.36 -0.33
C LEU A 88 -0.43 3.36 -0.26
N LEU A 89 0.70 2.96 -0.83
CA LEU A 89 1.96 3.69 -0.79
C LEU A 89 2.50 3.98 -2.19
N GLU A 90 3.36 4.98 -2.29
CA GLU A 90 4.22 5.20 -3.45
C GLU A 90 5.02 3.94 -3.77
N TYR A 91 5.13 3.63 -5.06
CA TYR A 91 6.01 2.56 -5.51
C TYR A 91 7.43 3.11 -5.72
N ALA A 92 8.35 2.72 -4.83
CA ALA A 92 9.78 3.04 -4.96
C ALA A 92 10.46 2.08 -5.94
N SER A 93 10.56 2.48 -7.21
CA SER A 93 11.13 1.66 -8.30
C SER A 93 12.65 1.47 -8.23
N GLY A 94 13.35 2.17 -7.34
CA GLY A 94 14.80 2.09 -7.18
C GLY A 94 15.31 0.78 -6.54
N GLY A 95 14.41 -0.13 -6.16
CA GLY A 95 14.76 -1.38 -5.49
C GLY A 95 15.16 -1.19 -4.04
N SER A 96 15.70 -2.25 -3.44
CA SER A 96 16.21 -2.22 -2.07
C SER A 96 17.69 -1.88 -2.05
N LEU A 97 18.19 -1.40 -0.91
CA LEU A 97 19.64 -1.20 -0.73
C LEU A 97 20.41 -2.52 -0.81
N ALA A 98 19.78 -3.64 -0.43
CA ALA A 98 20.41 -4.97 -0.47
C ALA A 98 20.72 -5.42 -1.90
N ASP A 99 19.99 -4.93 -2.90
CA ASP A 99 20.25 -5.21 -4.33
C ASP A 99 21.52 -4.52 -4.85
N ARG A 100 22.13 -3.65 -4.03
CA ARG A 100 23.28 -2.82 -4.38
C ARG A 100 24.53 -3.11 -3.53
N LEU A 101 24.48 -4.16 -2.71
CA LEU A 101 25.62 -4.68 -1.94
C LEU A 101 26.29 -5.83 -2.72
#